data_AF-A0A3B8USR8-F1
#
_entry.id   AF-A0A3B8USR8-F1
#
_cell.length_a   1.000
_cell.length_b   1.000
_cell.length_c   1.000
_cell.angle_alpha   90.00
_cell.angle_beta   90.00
_cell.angle_gamma   90.00
#
_symmetry.space_group_name_H-M   'P 1'
#
loop_
_entity.id
_entity.type
_entity.pdbx_description
1 polymer ?
#
loop_
_entity_poly.entity_id
_entity_poly.type
_entity_poly.pdbx_seq_one_letter_code
_entity_poly.pdbx_strand_id
1 'polypeptide(L)'
;GLHVYDNPVGVLTNNPPFPMQMFELNNYAGVSRKQPESTFAEVLKLNAYSRGMGGMGIPGDLSSQSRFVKVAFTKLNAVSGSDEMESVSQFF
;
A
#
# COMPACT_ATOMS: atom_id res chain seq x y z
N GLY A 1 -19.98 -19.54 -8.98
CA GLY A 1 -21.20 -19.28 -8.19
C GLY A 1 -21.19 -17.85 -7.70
N LEU A 2 -22.08 -17.48 -6.78
CA LEU A 2 -21.97 -16.21 -6.04
C LEU A 2 -20.86 -16.33 -4.99
N HIS A 3 -19.99 -15.33 -4.91
CA HIS A 3 -18.95 -15.24 -3.89
C HIS A 3 -19.11 -13.92 -3.12
N VAL A 4 -19.09 -14.00 -1.79
CA VAL A 4 -19.14 -12.84 -0.88
C VAL A 4 -17.92 -12.93 0.01
N TYR A 5 -17.19 -11.82 0.16
CA TYR A 5 -15.93 -11.74 0.91
C TYR A 5 -15.94 -10.57 1.87
N ASP A 6 -15.38 -10.75 3.06
CA ASP A 6 -14.99 -9.64 3.92
C ASP A 6 -13.83 -8.87 3.27
N ASN A 7 -13.91 -7.54 3.25
CA ASN A 7 -12.89 -6.68 2.66
C ASN A 7 -12.19 -5.81 3.73
N PRO A 8 -11.21 -6.36 4.47
CA PRO A 8 -10.55 -5.65 5.56
C PRO A 8 -9.73 -4.44 5.08
N VAL A 9 -9.27 -4.45 3.81
CA VAL A 9 -8.54 -3.31 3.23
C VAL A 9 -9.48 -2.22 2.69
N GLY A 10 -10.75 -2.54 2.45
CA GLY A 10 -11.77 -1.60 1.98
C GLY A 10 -11.47 -1.02 0.60
N VAL A 11 -10.82 -1.79 -0.28
CA VAL A 11 -10.52 -1.40 -1.67
C VAL A 11 -10.86 -2.55 -2.62
N LEU A 12 -11.11 -2.23 -3.89
CA LEU A 12 -11.35 -3.20 -4.95
C LEU A 12 -10.91 -2.59 -6.28
N THR A 13 -10.38 -3.41 -7.19
CA THR A 13 -10.11 -2.98 -8.58
C THR A 13 -10.85 -3.89 -9.58
N ASN A 14 -10.14 -4.59 -10.46
CA ASN A 14 -10.72 -5.44 -11.51
C ASN A 14 -10.23 -6.88 -11.30
N ASN A 15 -9.73 -7.54 -12.34
CA ASN A 15 -9.13 -8.88 -12.22
C ASN A 15 -7.71 -8.81 -11.64
N PRO A 16 -7.21 -9.85 -10.94
CA PRO A 16 -7.81 -11.18 -10.72
C PRO A 16 -8.91 -11.16 -9.63
N PRO A 17 -9.58 -12.30 -9.31
CA PRO A 17 -10.54 -12.37 -8.22
C PRO A 17 -9.99 -11.84 -6.88
N PHE A 18 -10.88 -11.31 -6.04
CA PHE A 18 -10.51 -10.64 -4.79
C PHE A 18 -9.54 -11.44 -3.87
N PRO A 19 -9.69 -12.77 -3.67
CA PRO A 19 -8.73 -13.52 -2.87
C PRO A 19 -7.30 -13.51 -3.42
N MET A 20 -7.12 -13.44 -4.75
CA MET A 20 -5.81 -13.32 -5.38
C MET A 20 -5.24 -11.92 -5.19
N GLN A 21 -6.07 -10.88 -5.32
CA GLN A 21 -5.65 -9.50 -5.03
C GLN A 21 -5.18 -9.35 -3.58
N MET A 22 -5.89 -9.96 -2.63
CA MET A 22 -5.51 -10.03 -1.22
C MET A 22 -4.23 -10.84 -0.98
N PHE A 23 -4.09 -12.00 -1.63
CA PHE A 23 -2.90 -12.83 -1.50
C PHE A 23 -1.64 -12.12 -2.00
N GLU A 24 -1.75 -11.34 -3.07
CA GLU A 24 -0.64 -10.58 -3.65
C GLU A 24 -0.09 -9.51 -2.68
N LEU A 25 -0.89 -9.04 -1.71
CA LEU A 25 -0.40 -8.11 -0.69
C LEU A 25 0.77 -8.67 0.15
N ASN A 26 0.90 -10.01 0.23
CA ASN A 26 2.01 -10.64 0.94
C ASN A 26 3.39 -10.27 0.34
N ASN A 27 3.47 -10.01 -0.97
CA ASN A 27 4.70 -9.57 -1.63
C ASN A 27 5.18 -8.19 -1.17
N TYR A 28 4.31 -7.43 -0.49
CA TYR A 28 4.57 -6.08 -0.04
C TYR A 28 4.60 -5.96 1.49
N ALA A 29 4.67 -7.08 2.23
CA ALA A 29 4.68 -7.06 3.70
C ALA A 29 5.82 -6.22 4.31
N GLY A 30 6.92 -6.03 3.58
CA GLY A 30 8.06 -5.22 4.00
C GLY A 30 7.94 -3.72 3.72
N VAL A 31 6.92 -3.26 2.97
CA VAL A 31 6.80 -1.83 2.66
C VAL A 31 6.27 -1.05 3.87
N SER A 32 6.67 0.22 3.97
CA SER A 32 6.34 1.07 5.11
C SER A 32 6.23 2.54 4.72
N ARG A 33 5.32 3.27 5.38
CA ARG A 33 5.27 4.74 5.31
C ARG A 33 6.43 5.43 6.05
N LYS A 34 7.16 4.68 6.89
CA LYS A 34 8.28 5.20 7.68
C LYS A 34 9.55 5.30 6.84
N GLN A 35 10.48 6.13 7.31
CA GLN A 35 11.83 6.12 6.77
C GLN A 35 12.49 4.76 7.11
N PRO A 36 13.10 4.07 6.14
CA PRO A 36 13.70 2.77 6.39
C PRO A 36 15.03 2.94 7.14
N GLU A 37 15.32 1.98 8.00
CA GLU A 37 16.65 1.78 8.57
C GLU A 37 17.44 0.78 7.70
N SER A 38 18.74 1.00 7.54
CA SER A 38 19.59 0.12 6.72
C SER A 38 19.81 -1.22 7.43
N THR A 39 19.39 -2.30 6.79
CA THR A 39 19.64 -3.68 7.25
C THR A 39 20.65 -4.43 6.37
N PHE A 40 21.38 -3.72 5.50
CA PHE A 40 22.24 -4.33 4.48
C PHE A 40 23.44 -5.07 5.10
N ALA A 41 24.25 -4.37 5.89
CA ALA A 41 25.38 -4.93 6.63
C ALA A 41 25.87 -3.91 7.67
N GLU A 42 26.34 -4.38 8.84
CA GLU A 42 26.85 -3.49 9.92
C GLU A 42 28.11 -2.72 9.52
N VAL A 43 28.90 -3.26 8.60
CA VAL A 43 30.15 -2.65 8.12
C VAL A 43 29.92 -1.46 7.18
N LEU A 44 28.68 -1.24 6.72
CA LEU A 44 28.36 -0.22 5.73
C LEU A 44 27.29 0.74 6.27
N LYS A 45 27.69 1.99 6.51
CA LYS A 45 26.77 3.06 6.90
C LYS A 45 26.08 3.63 5.66
N LEU A 46 24.90 3.11 5.34
CA LEU A 46 24.04 3.63 4.27
C LEU A 46 23.10 4.71 4.83
N ASN A 47 23.06 5.85 4.16
CA ASN A 47 22.15 6.94 4.50
C ASN A 47 20.93 6.92 3.58
N ALA A 48 19.75 7.11 4.15
CA ALA A 48 18.56 7.37 3.35
C ALA A 48 18.60 8.82 2.85
N TYR A 49 18.57 9.00 1.53
CA TYR A 49 18.82 10.30 0.88
C TYR A 49 17.54 11.03 0.45
N SER A 50 16.38 10.39 0.58
CA SER A 50 15.08 10.98 0.23
C SER A 50 13.99 10.43 1.16
N ARG A 51 12.79 10.99 1.09
CA ARG A 51 11.60 10.50 1.80
C ARG A 51 10.86 9.46 0.96
N GLY A 52 10.06 8.61 1.63
CA GLY A 52 9.24 7.61 0.97
C GLY A 52 9.98 6.35 0.54
N MET A 53 11.27 6.23 0.86
CA MET A 53 12.08 5.05 0.53
C MET A 53 11.56 3.76 1.18
N GLY A 54 10.80 3.85 2.28
CA GLY A 54 10.13 2.69 2.88
C GLY A 54 9.02 2.09 2.00
N GLY A 55 8.48 2.86 1.05
CA GLY A 55 7.51 2.39 0.06
C GLY A 55 8.13 1.79 -1.20
N MET A 56 9.46 1.65 -1.26
CA MET A 56 10.13 1.00 -2.39
C MET A 56 9.61 -0.42 -2.55
N GLY A 57 9.19 -0.76 -3.77
CA GLY A 57 8.55 -2.03 -4.09
C GLY A 57 7.09 -1.88 -4.52
N ILE A 58 6.38 -0.81 -4.08
CA ILE A 58 5.00 -0.56 -4.52
C ILE A 58 4.99 -0.34 -6.05
N PRO A 59 4.16 -1.08 -6.80
CA PRO A 59 4.17 -1.02 -8.26
C PRO A 59 3.55 0.29 -8.78
N GLY A 60 4.16 0.82 -9.83
CA GLY A 60 3.82 2.14 -10.40
C GLY A 60 2.81 2.10 -11.54
N ASP A 61 2.66 0.98 -12.24
CA ASP A 61 1.85 0.87 -13.45
C ASP A 61 0.33 0.90 -13.17
N LEU A 62 -0.45 0.91 -14.25
CA LEU A 62 -1.91 1.06 -14.22
C LEU A 62 -2.67 -0.28 -14.25
N SER A 63 -1.97 -1.41 -14.19
CA SER A 63 -2.63 -2.72 -14.10
C SER A 63 -3.52 -2.79 -12.86
N SER A 64 -4.52 -3.66 -12.94
CA SER A 64 -5.51 -3.84 -11.88
C SER A 64 -4.86 -4.23 -10.55
N GLN A 65 -3.88 -5.15 -10.60
CA GLN A 65 -3.15 -5.59 -9.41
C GLN A 65 -2.28 -4.47 -8.83
N SER A 66 -1.55 -3.74 -9.68
CA SER A 66 -0.72 -2.62 -9.22
C SER A 66 -1.53 -1.50 -8.59
N ARG A 67 -2.69 -1.17 -9.18
CA ARG A 67 -3.64 -0.23 -8.57
C ARG A 67 -4.19 -0.73 -7.24
N PHE A 68 -4.50 -2.02 -7.11
CA PHE A 68 -5.00 -2.60 -5.86
C PHE A 68 -3.98 -2.45 -4.74
N VAL A 69 -2.72 -2.84 -5.00
CA VAL A 69 -1.62 -2.70 -4.03
C VAL A 69 -1.42 -1.23 -3.64
N LYS A 70 -1.37 -0.33 -4.64
CA LYS A 70 -1.15 1.09 -4.43
C LYS A 70 -2.25 1.72 -3.57
N VAL A 71 -3.53 1.48 -3.90
CA VAL A 71 -4.65 2.07 -3.15
C VAL A 71 -4.80 1.44 -1.77
N ALA A 72 -4.56 0.13 -1.61
CA ALA A 72 -4.56 -0.53 -0.30
C ALA A 72 -3.51 0.10 0.62
N PHE A 73 -2.27 0.24 0.14
CA PHE A 73 -1.20 0.86 0.91
C PHE A 73 -1.52 2.31 1.25
N THR A 74 -1.93 3.12 0.25
CA THR A 74 -2.24 4.54 0.46
C THR A 74 -3.37 4.72 1.46
N LYS A 75 -4.51 4.03 1.29
CA LYS A 75 -5.67 4.15 2.18
C LYS A 75 -5.35 3.78 3.63
N LEU A 76 -4.59 2.70 3.85
CA LEU A 76 -4.25 2.24 5.19
C LEU A 76 -3.16 3.08 5.88
N ASN A 77 -2.52 4.00 5.15
CA ASN A 77 -1.46 4.87 5.66
C ASN A 77 -1.78 6.37 5.54
N ALA A 78 -2.94 6.72 4.98
CA ALA A 78 -3.42 8.09 4.88
C ALA A 78 -3.90 8.60 6.25
N VAL A 79 -3.87 9.92 6.41
CA VAL A 79 -4.41 10.61 7.58
C VAL A 79 -5.68 11.32 7.13
N SER A 80 -6.76 11.14 7.88
CA SER A 80 -7.99 11.92 7.77
C SER A 80 -8.33 12.40 9.18
N GLY A 81 -8.78 13.64 9.33
CA GLY A 81 -9.33 14.12 10.58
C GLY A 81 -10.78 13.71 10.73
N SER A 82 -11.54 14.45 11.56
CA SER A 82 -12.91 14.07 11.91
C SER A 82 -13.98 14.81 11.13
N ASP A 83 -13.61 15.84 10.35
CA ASP A 83 -14.59 16.61 9.59
C ASP A 83 -14.82 16.06 8.17
N GLU A 84 -15.94 16.47 7.58
CA GLU A 84 -16.36 16.02 6.25
C GLU A 84 -15.40 16.48 5.16
N MET A 85 -14.85 17.70 5.26
CA MET A 85 -13.95 18.24 4.25
C MET A 85 -12.61 17.49 4.23
N GLU A 86 -12.07 17.15 5.40
CA GLU A 86 -10.88 16.30 5.55
C GLU A 86 -11.13 14.88 5.04
N SER A 87 -12.34 14.34 5.25
CA SER A 87 -12.73 13.02 4.73
C SER A 87 -12.81 13.03 3.20
N VAL A 88 -13.45 14.04 2.62
CA VAL A 88 -13.52 14.23 1.16
C VAL A 88 -12.13 14.46 0.57
N SER A 89 -11.30 15.27 1.23
CA SER A 89 -9.92 15.51 0.81
C SER A 89 -9.03 14.28 0.91
N GLN A 90 -9.29 13.36 1.84
CA GLN A 90 -8.54 12.10 1.94
C GLN A 90 -9.01 11.10 0.88
N PHE A 91 -10.30 11.13 0.51
CA PHE A 91 -10.88 10.21 -0.47
C PHE A 91 -10.33 10.42 -1.89
N PHE A 92 -10.10 11.68 -2.28
CA PHE A 92 -9.56 12.06 -3.59
C PHE A 92 -8.03 12.20 -3.59
#